data_AF-A0A813HWZ3-F1
#
_entry.id   AF-A0A813HWZ3-F1
#
_cell.length_a   1.000
_cell.length_b   1.000
_cell.length_c   1.000
_cell.angle_alpha   90.00
_cell.angle_beta   90.00
_cell.angle_gamma   90.00
#
_symmetry.space_group_name_H-M   'P 1'
#
loop_
_entity.id
_entity.type
_entity.pdbx_description
1 polymer ?
#
loop_
_entity_poly.entity_id
_entity_poly.type
_entity_poly.pdbx_seq_one_letter_code
_entity_poly.pdbx_strand_id
1 'polypeptide(L)'
;MPVQLLVACSEVEDKSCSCRKRDGNLLVDGFPGVMVNLNFSMIDGIGQVFKDDTAAIQLTLQGGPFSLTGVKRYRFDGGYASADSAQLIVDGVYSGKVQGVAAISAQTKYPNVLAVQVNVTIPDSDAACPVGWTPVVWSPTGPLAAGPPPSWKCVACPSGNYAELGALSCSACTLGTYAGAFGSVSCNVCPPGYSCPAGTALPAICFSGWARDPKATACELCPEGTYQPANASSSCFSCKEFLPGSTSQHGAALATECHAAPATECDCPLATTATRTTSTIFLAAGPGAVNLGNAGTYAILSKAGISTVPTSAITGDIGVSPIAATAITFFSLTADSANGFATSTQVAGRVHAADYATPTPSDLTKAIGDMEVAYTTAAGRTTPDEVELFGGLLGGKTLGPGLYKFSTSVKILTDLIISGSRTDTWIFQMSGDLILAANKQVTLVGGALASNIVWQVAGYVEVGVGAHMEGILLTKTAAQFLTGSSLTGRILAQTAVTLQSTTVTQP
;
A
#
# COMPACT_ATOMS: atom_id res chain seq x y z
N MET A 1 -40.59 -43.83 -18.18
CA MET A 1 -41.27 -42.58 -17.74
C MET A 1 -40.19 -41.55 -17.48
N PRO A 2 -40.40 -40.23 -17.72
CA PRO A 2 -39.38 -39.25 -17.36
C PRO A 2 -39.21 -39.25 -15.83
N VAL A 3 -37.97 -39.39 -15.36
CA VAL A 3 -37.63 -39.29 -13.94
C VAL A 3 -37.90 -37.84 -13.48
N GLN A 4 -38.72 -37.65 -12.45
CA GLN A 4 -38.97 -36.33 -11.88
C GLN A 4 -37.92 -35.98 -10.82
N LEU A 5 -37.35 -34.78 -10.88
CA LEU A 5 -36.41 -34.31 -9.86
C LEU A 5 -37.18 -33.66 -8.71
N LEU A 6 -37.14 -34.25 -7.52
CA LEU A 6 -37.68 -33.64 -6.29
C LEU A 6 -36.56 -32.95 -5.52
N VAL A 7 -36.45 -31.64 -5.69
CA VAL A 7 -35.55 -30.82 -4.88
C VAL A 7 -36.29 -30.34 -3.64
N ALA A 8 -35.78 -30.70 -2.46
CA ALA A 8 -36.22 -30.19 -1.16
C ALA A 8 -35.12 -29.29 -0.59
N CYS A 9 -35.49 -28.06 -0.24
CA CYS A 9 -34.59 -27.07 0.30
C CYS A 9 -35.19 -26.55 1.60
N SER A 10 -34.45 -26.61 2.70
CA SER A 10 -34.80 -25.82 3.89
C SER A 10 -34.32 -24.40 3.61
N GLU A 11 -35.25 -23.44 3.49
CA GLU A 11 -34.87 -22.02 3.52
C GLU A 11 -34.24 -21.75 4.89
N VAL A 12 -32.97 -21.36 4.90
CA VAL A 12 -32.31 -20.86 6.09
C VAL A 12 -32.39 -19.34 6.01
N GLU A 13 -33.03 -18.69 6.98
CA GLU A 13 -33.13 -17.22 7.08
C GLU A 13 -31.77 -16.57 7.48
N ASP A 14 -30.66 -17.04 6.92
CA ASP A 14 -29.35 -16.42 7.09
C ASP A 14 -29.08 -15.45 5.92
N LYS A 15 -28.58 -14.25 6.23
CA LYS A 15 -28.22 -13.24 5.21
C LYS A 15 -26.94 -13.60 4.45
N SER A 16 -26.24 -14.67 4.86
CA SER A 16 -24.95 -15.07 4.31
C SER A 16 -25.03 -16.09 3.17
N CYS A 17 -26.03 -16.96 3.16
CA CYS A 17 -26.29 -17.98 2.15
C CYS A 17 -27.79 -18.22 1.99
N SER A 18 -28.27 -18.32 0.75
CA SER A 18 -29.69 -18.63 0.50
C SER A 18 -29.81 -19.68 -0.60
N CYS A 19 -30.68 -20.67 -0.39
CA CYS A 19 -31.03 -21.65 -1.39
C CYS A 19 -32.52 -21.54 -1.73
N ARG A 20 -32.85 -21.51 -3.02
CA ARG A 20 -34.25 -21.43 -3.48
C ARG A 20 -34.46 -22.27 -4.74
N LYS A 21 -35.69 -22.76 -4.91
CA LYS A 21 -36.09 -23.51 -6.12
C LYS A 21 -36.65 -22.55 -7.17
N ARG A 22 -36.17 -22.63 -8.42
CA ARG A 22 -36.72 -21.88 -9.56
C ARG A 22 -36.71 -22.76 -10.81
N ASP A 23 -37.87 -22.91 -11.45
CA ASP A 23 -38.02 -23.65 -12.72
C ASP A 23 -37.45 -25.08 -12.72
N GLY A 24 -37.62 -25.80 -11.60
CA GLY A 24 -37.10 -27.16 -11.43
C GLY A 24 -35.61 -27.25 -11.08
N ASN A 25 -34.90 -26.11 -11.10
CA ASN A 25 -33.48 -26.02 -10.75
C ASN A 25 -33.29 -25.51 -9.31
N LEU A 26 -32.21 -25.96 -8.68
CA LEU A 26 -31.73 -25.45 -7.39
C LEU A 26 -30.80 -24.25 -7.64
N LEU A 27 -31.13 -23.11 -7.04
CA LEU A 27 -30.25 -21.95 -6.96
C LEU A 27 -29.63 -21.93 -5.57
N VAL A 28 -28.30 -21.88 -5.52
CA VAL A 28 -27.52 -21.71 -4.30
C VAL A 28 -26.76 -20.40 -4.42
N ASP A 29 -27.04 -19.46 -3.52
CA ASP A 29 -26.31 -18.21 -3.38
C ASP A 29 -25.40 -18.31 -2.14
N GLY A 30 -24.08 -18.11 -2.28
CA GLY A 30 -23.13 -18.18 -1.17
C GLY A 30 -21.79 -17.47 -1.38
N PHE A 31 -21.02 -17.34 -0.30
CA PHE A 31 -19.66 -16.78 -0.28
C PHE A 31 -18.58 -17.88 -0.53
N PRO A 32 -17.35 -17.50 -0.92
CA PRO A 32 -16.24 -18.45 -1.06
C PRO A 32 -15.99 -19.22 0.25
N GLY A 33 -15.78 -20.54 0.15
CA GLY A 33 -15.47 -21.41 1.29
C GLY A 33 -16.68 -21.97 2.05
N VAL A 34 -17.92 -21.68 1.63
CA VAL A 34 -19.11 -22.33 2.21
C VAL A 34 -19.24 -23.75 1.67
N MET A 35 -19.16 -24.74 2.56
CA MET A 35 -19.40 -26.14 2.22
C MET A 35 -20.89 -26.42 2.11
N VAL A 36 -21.34 -26.86 0.95
CA VAL A 36 -22.72 -27.29 0.70
C VAL A 36 -22.76 -28.80 0.59
N ASN A 37 -23.48 -29.46 1.50
CA ASN A 37 -23.68 -30.90 1.45
C ASN A 37 -24.95 -31.20 0.63
N LEU A 38 -24.76 -31.97 -0.45
CA LEU A 38 -25.85 -32.50 -1.25
C LEU A 38 -26.07 -33.97 -0.90
N ASN A 39 -27.23 -34.26 -0.31
CA ASN A 39 -27.66 -35.62 0.01
C ASN A 39 -28.65 -36.09 -1.06
N PHE A 40 -28.40 -37.27 -1.64
CA PHE A 40 -29.24 -37.83 -2.69
C PHE A 40 -30.00 -39.06 -2.19
N SER A 41 -31.25 -39.20 -2.58
CA SER A 41 -32.07 -40.40 -2.33
C SER A 41 -32.90 -40.75 -3.56
N MET A 42 -32.93 -42.02 -3.94
CA MET A 42 -33.79 -42.51 -5.03
C MET A 42 -35.10 -42.99 -4.45
N ILE A 43 -36.23 -42.50 -4.97
CA ILE A 43 -37.56 -42.82 -4.47
C ILE A 43 -38.46 -43.44 -5.56
N ASP A 44 -39.28 -44.41 -5.17
CA ASP A 44 -40.27 -45.05 -6.03
C ASP A 44 -41.58 -44.25 -6.16
N GLY A 45 -42.55 -44.77 -6.91
CA GLY A 45 -43.84 -44.13 -7.16
C GLY A 45 -44.76 -44.01 -5.94
N ILE A 46 -44.37 -44.57 -4.79
CA ILE A 46 -45.08 -44.49 -3.51
C ILE A 46 -44.23 -43.82 -2.41
N GLY A 47 -43.07 -43.26 -2.75
CA GLY A 47 -42.21 -42.48 -1.85
C GLY A 47 -41.23 -43.30 -1.02
N GLN A 48 -41.01 -44.58 -1.32
CA GLN A 48 -40.02 -45.41 -0.61
C GLN A 48 -38.63 -45.29 -1.23
N VAL A 49 -37.60 -45.27 -0.38
CA VAL A 49 -36.19 -45.16 -0.79
C VAL A 49 -35.67 -46.51 -1.29
N PHE A 50 -35.15 -46.56 -2.52
CA PHE A 50 -34.52 -47.77 -3.09
C PHE A 50 -33.21 -48.13 -2.37
N LYS A 51 -32.93 -49.43 -2.23
CA LYS A 51 -31.81 -49.93 -1.42
C LYS A 51 -30.58 -50.48 -2.14
N ASP A 52 -30.57 -50.67 -3.45
CA ASP A 52 -29.38 -51.23 -4.16
C ASP A 52 -29.34 -50.81 -5.64
N ASP A 53 -29.06 -49.54 -5.94
CA ASP A 53 -29.01 -49.10 -7.34
C ASP A 53 -27.86 -48.13 -7.61
N THR A 54 -27.35 -48.12 -8.84
CA THR A 54 -26.24 -47.24 -9.28
C THR A 54 -26.82 -46.07 -10.09
N ALA A 55 -26.63 -44.83 -9.63
CA ALA A 55 -27.06 -43.64 -10.36
C ALA A 55 -25.84 -42.79 -10.79
N ALA A 56 -25.83 -42.38 -12.05
CA ALA A 56 -24.90 -41.37 -12.53
C ALA A 56 -25.57 -40.00 -12.41
N ILE A 57 -24.97 -39.11 -11.61
CA ILE A 57 -25.47 -37.74 -11.41
C ILE A 57 -24.46 -36.80 -12.07
N GLN A 58 -24.90 -36.11 -13.12
CA GLN A 58 -24.16 -34.97 -13.65
C GLN A 58 -24.59 -33.70 -12.95
N LEU A 59 -23.61 -32.91 -12.49
CA LEU A 59 -23.80 -31.56 -11.98
C LEU A 59 -23.13 -30.60 -12.97
N THR A 60 -23.93 -29.73 -13.57
CA THR A 60 -23.43 -28.62 -14.41
C THR A 60 -23.77 -27.32 -13.72
N LEU A 61 -22.76 -26.53 -13.35
CA LEU A 61 -22.94 -25.17 -12.79
C LEU A 61 -22.75 -24.13 -13.89
N GLN A 62 -23.75 -23.29 -14.13
CA GLN A 62 -23.63 -22.13 -15.03
C GLN A 62 -24.03 -20.82 -14.33
N GLY A 63 -23.16 -19.79 -14.41
CA GLY A 63 -23.48 -18.42 -13.96
C GLY A 63 -22.27 -17.51 -13.63
N GLY A 64 -21.59 -16.95 -14.63
CA GLY A 64 -20.36 -16.13 -14.47
C GLY A 64 -19.23 -16.67 -15.36
N PRO A 65 -17.96 -16.24 -15.21
CA PRO A 65 -16.85 -16.70 -16.08
C PRO A 65 -16.42 -18.16 -15.83
N PHE A 66 -17.29 -19.00 -15.26
CA PHE A 66 -17.00 -20.37 -14.89
C PHE A 66 -17.94 -21.37 -15.58
N SER A 67 -17.39 -22.56 -15.86
CA SER A 67 -18.10 -23.77 -16.22
C SER A 67 -17.42 -24.92 -15.46
N LEU A 68 -18.15 -25.59 -14.57
CA LEU A 68 -17.67 -26.79 -13.88
C LEU A 68 -18.60 -27.94 -14.28
N THR A 69 -18.04 -28.90 -15.02
CA THR A 69 -18.77 -30.08 -15.53
C THR A 69 -18.15 -31.31 -14.91
N GLY A 70 -18.85 -31.94 -13.97
CA GLY A 70 -18.38 -33.16 -13.29
C GLY A 70 -19.41 -34.28 -13.40
N VAL A 71 -18.95 -35.47 -13.84
CA VAL A 71 -19.75 -36.70 -13.86
C VAL A 71 -19.26 -37.59 -12.73
N LYS A 72 -20.02 -37.74 -11.65
CA LYS A 72 -19.74 -38.76 -10.63
C LYS A 72 -20.75 -39.90 -10.76
N ARG A 73 -20.25 -41.13 -10.76
CA ARG A 73 -21.06 -42.36 -10.72
C ARG A 73 -21.07 -42.87 -9.30
N TYR A 74 -22.25 -43.04 -8.72
CA TYR A 74 -22.41 -43.49 -7.33
C TYR A 74 -22.93 -44.92 -7.31
N ARG A 75 -22.28 -45.77 -6.51
CA ARG A 75 -22.72 -47.13 -6.20
C ARG A 75 -23.24 -47.11 -4.77
N PHE A 76 -24.49 -47.51 -4.58
CA PHE A 76 -25.14 -47.53 -3.26
C PHE A 76 -25.12 -48.98 -2.78
N ASP A 77 -24.28 -49.29 -1.78
CA ASP A 77 -24.23 -50.62 -1.16
C ASP A 77 -24.93 -50.57 0.21
N GLY A 78 -25.84 -51.52 0.44
CA GLY A 78 -26.91 -51.45 1.43
C GLY A 78 -26.56 -51.36 2.92
N GLY A 79 -27.51 -50.75 3.65
CA GLY A 79 -27.57 -50.63 5.12
C GLY A 79 -27.54 -49.16 5.53
N TYR A 80 -28.70 -48.56 5.91
CA TYR A 80 -28.88 -47.13 6.20
C TYR A 80 -27.73 -46.29 5.63
N ALA A 81 -27.65 -46.22 4.30
CA ALA A 81 -26.59 -45.45 3.69
C ALA A 81 -26.91 -43.99 4.01
N SER A 82 -26.27 -43.47 5.05
CA SER A 82 -25.91 -42.06 5.09
C SER A 82 -25.28 -41.81 3.74
N ALA A 83 -25.94 -41.02 2.90
CA ALA A 83 -25.41 -40.67 1.60
C ALA A 83 -23.93 -40.32 1.79
N ASP A 84 -23.04 -40.98 1.05
CA ASP A 84 -21.69 -40.46 0.91
C ASP A 84 -21.87 -39.02 0.46
N SER A 85 -21.63 -38.09 1.38
CA SER A 85 -21.89 -36.68 1.21
C SER A 85 -21.08 -36.24 0.00
N ALA A 86 -21.76 -35.82 -1.07
CA ALA A 86 -21.07 -35.20 -2.18
C ALA A 86 -20.67 -33.79 -1.74
N GLN A 87 -19.39 -33.62 -1.43
CA GLN A 87 -18.81 -32.32 -1.11
C GLN A 87 -18.61 -31.54 -2.41
N LEU A 88 -19.29 -30.39 -2.53
CA LEU A 88 -18.92 -29.36 -3.48
C LEU A 88 -17.94 -28.42 -2.78
N ILE A 89 -16.65 -28.60 -3.03
CA ILE A 89 -15.61 -27.68 -2.59
C ILE A 89 -15.45 -26.63 -3.69
N VAL A 90 -15.81 -25.38 -3.39
CA VAL A 90 -15.52 -24.24 -4.28
C VAL A 90 -14.16 -23.69 -3.87
N ASP A 91 -13.08 -24.29 -4.38
CA ASP A 91 -11.71 -23.83 -4.13
C ASP A 91 -11.35 -22.67 -5.08
N GLY A 92 -11.09 -21.50 -4.49
CA GLY A 92 -10.48 -20.35 -5.15
C GLY A 92 -10.75 -19.01 -4.46
N VAL A 93 -9.92 -18.01 -4.75
CA VAL A 93 -10.05 -16.64 -4.20
C VAL A 93 -10.96 -15.83 -5.12
N TYR A 94 -12.18 -15.55 -4.68
CA TYR A 94 -13.17 -14.83 -5.50
C TYR A 94 -13.85 -13.70 -4.72
N SER A 95 -14.02 -12.54 -5.35
CA SER A 95 -14.81 -11.41 -4.84
C SER A 95 -16.16 -11.34 -5.58
N GLY A 96 -17.26 -11.71 -4.91
CA GLY A 96 -18.62 -11.58 -5.45
C GLY A 96 -19.60 -12.66 -4.96
N LYS A 97 -20.91 -12.48 -5.26
CA LYS A 97 -21.94 -13.52 -5.06
C LYS A 97 -21.70 -14.67 -6.06
N VAL A 98 -21.58 -15.90 -5.59
CA VAL A 98 -21.59 -17.08 -6.47
C VAL A 98 -23.04 -17.41 -6.79
N GLN A 99 -23.43 -17.31 -8.07
CA GLN A 99 -24.74 -17.73 -8.57
C GLN A 99 -24.55 -18.94 -9.48
N GLY A 100 -25.03 -20.11 -9.08
CA GLY A 100 -24.95 -21.33 -9.89
C GLY A 100 -26.32 -21.94 -10.12
N VAL A 101 -26.61 -22.32 -11.36
CA VAL A 101 -27.68 -23.28 -11.68
C VAL A 101 -27.05 -24.66 -11.71
N ALA A 102 -27.42 -25.56 -10.79
CA ALA A 102 -27.01 -26.96 -10.88
C ALA A 102 -28.04 -27.76 -11.70
N ALA A 103 -27.70 -28.11 -12.94
CA ALA A 103 -28.51 -29.07 -13.70
C ALA A 103 -28.13 -30.48 -13.24
N ILE A 104 -29.08 -31.20 -12.64
CA ILE A 104 -28.93 -32.58 -12.17
C ILE A 104 -29.62 -33.50 -13.17
N SER A 105 -28.85 -34.23 -13.98
CA SER A 105 -29.40 -35.31 -14.80
C SER A 105 -29.02 -36.66 -14.19
N ALA A 106 -30.04 -37.48 -13.91
CA ALA A 106 -29.88 -38.85 -13.45
C ALA A 106 -30.24 -39.79 -14.59
N GLN A 107 -29.29 -40.60 -15.05
CA GLN A 107 -29.57 -41.74 -15.91
C GLN A 107 -29.63 -42.99 -15.05
N THR A 108 -30.82 -43.55 -14.90
CA THR A 108 -31.02 -44.84 -14.22
C THR A 108 -31.12 -45.93 -15.28
N LYS A 109 -30.56 -47.11 -14.98
CA LYS A 109 -30.62 -48.27 -15.89
C LYS A 109 -32.00 -48.96 -15.87
N TYR A 110 -32.89 -48.57 -14.95
CA TYR A 110 -34.12 -49.30 -14.64
C TYR A 110 -35.39 -48.43 -14.75
N PRO A 111 -36.49 -48.96 -15.31
CA PRO A 111 -37.72 -48.21 -15.62
C PRO A 111 -38.57 -47.83 -14.39
N ASN A 112 -38.20 -48.26 -13.18
CA ASN A 112 -39.02 -48.13 -11.96
C ASN A 112 -38.59 -46.98 -11.03
N VAL A 113 -37.48 -46.30 -11.31
CA VAL A 113 -37.09 -45.09 -10.56
C VAL A 113 -37.87 -43.92 -11.13
N LEU A 114 -38.82 -43.41 -10.35
CA LEU A 114 -39.74 -42.34 -10.77
C LEU A 114 -39.26 -40.96 -10.33
N ALA A 115 -38.48 -40.85 -9.25
CA ALA A 115 -37.90 -39.57 -8.83
C ALA A 115 -36.57 -39.68 -8.05
N VAL A 116 -35.79 -38.60 -8.10
CA VAL A 116 -34.57 -38.42 -7.29
C VAL A 116 -34.80 -37.25 -6.34
N GLN A 117 -34.67 -37.49 -5.04
CA GLN A 117 -34.73 -36.46 -4.00
C GLN A 117 -33.34 -35.92 -3.68
N VAL A 118 -33.20 -34.60 -3.65
CA VAL A 118 -31.97 -33.90 -3.23
C VAL A 118 -32.28 -33.08 -1.98
N ASN A 119 -31.64 -33.41 -0.87
CA ASN A 119 -31.69 -32.63 0.36
C ASN A 119 -30.40 -31.84 0.49
N VAL A 120 -30.53 -30.52 0.62
CA VAL A 120 -29.40 -29.61 0.83
C VAL A 120 -29.36 -29.27 2.31
N THR A 121 -28.24 -29.56 2.97
CA THR A 121 -28.03 -29.17 4.36
C THR A 121 -26.94 -28.12 4.40
N ILE A 122 -27.29 -26.92 4.86
CA ILE A 122 -26.35 -25.84 5.15
C ILE A 122 -26.09 -25.92 6.66
N PRO A 123 -24.86 -26.15 7.13
CA PRO A 123 -24.60 -26.21 8.57
C PRO A 123 -24.87 -24.85 9.22
N ASP A 124 -25.58 -24.86 10.36
CA ASP A 124 -25.86 -23.67 11.16
C ASP A 124 -24.57 -22.97 11.63
N SER A 125 -24.69 -21.66 11.86
CA SER A 125 -23.67 -20.64 12.08
C SER A 125 -22.79 -20.76 13.34
N ASP A 126 -22.51 -21.95 13.84
CA ASP A 126 -21.45 -22.19 14.84
C ASP A 126 -20.09 -22.48 14.18
N ALA A 127 -20.03 -22.45 12.84
CA ALA A 127 -18.78 -22.59 12.11
C ALA A 127 -17.92 -21.34 12.29
N ALA A 128 -16.99 -21.43 13.23
CA ALA A 128 -15.72 -20.71 13.23
C ALA A 128 -15.30 -20.22 11.83
N CYS A 129 -14.84 -18.97 11.71
CA CYS A 129 -14.27 -18.50 10.45
C CYS A 129 -13.20 -19.48 9.95
N PRO A 130 -13.14 -19.73 8.62
CA PRO A 130 -12.15 -20.63 8.06
C PRO A 130 -10.73 -20.12 8.37
N VAL A 131 -9.75 -21.01 8.35
CA VAL A 131 -8.34 -20.68 8.54
C VAL A 131 -7.94 -19.46 7.69
N GLY A 132 -7.23 -18.51 8.29
CA GLY A 132 -6.84 -17.23 7.67
C GLY A 132 -7.88 -16.11 7.81
N TRP A 133 -9.03 -16.35 8.44
CA TRP A 133 -10.11 -15.36 8.56
C TRP A 133 -10.60 -15.23 9.99
N THR A 134 -11.00 -14.03 10.40
CA THR A 134 -11.51 -13.76 11.75
C THR A 134 -12.83 -12.99 11.70
N PRO A 135 -13.72 -13.16 12.70
CA PRO A 135 -15.00 -12.48 12.74
C PRO A 135 -14.83 -10.98 13.03
N VAL A 136 -15.54 -10.13 12.28
CA VAL A 136 -15.68 -8.70 12.57
C VAL A 136 -17.13 -8.39 12.83
N VAL A 137 -17.41 -7.83 14.01
CA VAL A 137 -18.74 -7.38 14.41
C VAL A 137 -19.03 -6.03 13.78
N TRP A 138 -20.05 -5.96 12.92
CA TRP A 138 -20.54 -4.66 12.45
C TRP A 138 -21.44 -4.07 13.53
N SER A 139 -20.96 -3.03 14.24
CA SER A 139 -21.83 -2.21 15.08
C SER A 139 -22.33 -1.03 14.24
N PRO A 140 -23.62 -0.97 13.87
CA PRO A 140 -24.22 0.29 13.48
C PRO A 140 -24.23 1.18 14.72
N THR A 141 -23.51 2.29 14.67
CA THR A 141 -23.49 3.29 15.73
C THR A 141 -24.89 3.85 15.97
N GLY A 142 -25.46 3.50 17.13
CA GLY A 142 -26.66 4.13 17.69
C GLY A 142 -27.01 3.45 19.02
N PRO A 143 -27.09 4.18 20.14
CA PRO A 143 -27.49 3.60 21.41
C PRO A 143 -29.01 3.43 21.45
N LEU A 144 -29.44 2.29 22.01
CA LEU A 144 -30.83 1.93 22.36
C LEU A 144 -31.71 1.41 21.20
N ALA A 145 -31.54 0.13 20.85
CA ALA A 145 -32.68 -0.74 20.50
C ALA A 145 -32.28 -2.21 20.65
N ALA A 146 -33.18 -3.02 21.21
CA ALA A 146 -33.14 -4.47 21.10
C ALA A 146 -33.30 -4.86 19.62
N GLY A 147 -32.17 -4.90 18.90
CA GLY A 147 -32.09 -5.37 17.53
C GLY A 147 -31.75 -6.86 17.45
N PRO A 148 -31.91 -7.49 16.27
CA PRO A 148 -31.46 -8.87 16.03
C PRO A 148 -29.96 -9.02 16.38
N PRO A 149 -29.48 -10.25 16.68
CA PRO A 149 -28.09 -10.48 17.09
C PRO A 149 -27.10 -9.84 16.10
N PRO A 150 -25.95 -9.34 16.59
CA PRO A 150 -24.97 -8.69 15.75
C PRO A 150 -24.56 -9.60 14.59
N SER A 151 -24.86 -9.17 13.36
CA SER A 151 -24.37 -9.86 12.17
C SER A 151 -22.86 -9.72 12.11
N TRP A 152 -22.13 -10.81 12.27
CA TRP A 152 -20.68 -10.87 12.12
C TRP A 152 -20.34 -11.37 10.71
N LYS A 153 -19.21 -10.91 10.17
CA LYS A 153 -18.67 -11.39 8.89
C LYS A 153 -17.23 -11.84 9.07
N CYS A 154 -16.80 -12.88 8.35
CA CYS A 154 -15.40 -13.23 8.30
C CYS A 154 -14.64 -12.22 7.43
N VAL A 155 -13.50 -11.74 7.94
CA VAL A 155 -12.57 -10.88 7.20
C VAL A 155 -11.22 -11.57 7.16
N ALA A 156 -10.60 -11.60 5.98
CA ALA A 156 -9.29 -12.19 5.78
C ALA A 156 -8.24 -11.42 6.58
N CYS A 157 -7.31 -12.14 7.20
CA CYS A 157 -6.21 -11.50 7.89
C CYS A 157 -5.35 -10.68 6.90
N PRO A 158 -4.94 -9.46 7.28
CA PRO A 158 -4.04 -8.66 6.45
C PRO A 158 -2.69 -9.35 6.31
N SER A 159 -1.94 -9.00 5.27
CA SER A 159 -0.56 -9.46 5.12
C SER A 159 0.26 -9.09 6.35
N GLY A 160 1.19 -9.98 6.74
CA GLY A 160 1.91 -9.92 8.00
C GLY A 160 1.23 -10.67 9.15
N ASN A 161 -0.03 -11.10 8.98
CA ASN A 161 -0.80 -11.81 10.01
C ASN A 161 -1.38 -13.14 9.49
N TYR A 162 -1.67 -14.05 10.42
CA TYR A 162 -2.31 -15.33 10.16
C TYR A 162 -3.44 -15.61 11.15
N ALA A 163 -4.30 -16.58 10.81
CA ALA A 163 -5.34 -17.09 11.71
C ALA A 163 -5.51 -18.60 11.55
N GLU A 164 -5.56 -19.31 12.68
CA GLU A 164 -5.94 -20.73 12.70
C GLU A 164 -7.47 -20.87 12.72
N LEU A 165 -7.97 -22.09 12.56
CA LEU A 165 -9.41 -22.36 12.51
C LEU A 165 -10.08 -21.86 13.79
N GLY A 166 -11.09 -20.98 13.66
CA GLY A 166 -11.82 -20.43 14.80
C GLY A 166 -11.10 -19.32 15.57
N ALA A 167 -10.04 -18.73 15.02
CA ALA A 167 -9.43 -17.55 15.60
C ALA A 167 -10.42 -16.37 15.67
N LEU A 168 -10.50 -15.72 16.84
CA LEU A 168 -11.33 -14.53 17.05
C LEU A 168 -10.65 -13.24 16.56
N SER A 169 -9.33 -13.28 16.35
CA SER A 169 -8.52 -12.15 15.87
C SER A 169 -7.28 -12.65 15.13
N CYS A 170 -6.77 -11.84 14.21
CA CYS A 170 -5.58 -12.17 13.45
C CYS A 170 -4.33 -12.06 14.33
N SER A 171 -3.48 -13.07 14.30
CA SER A 171 -2.19 -13.08 15.01
C SER A 171 -1.09 -12.58 14.09
N ALA A 172 -0.27 -11.65 14.56
CA ALA A 172 0.89 -11.18 13.79
C ALA A 172 1.92 -12.30 13.68
N CYS A 173 2.60 -12.40 12.53
CA CYS A 173 3.73 -13.29 12.38
C CYS A 173 4.83 -12.93 13.37
N THR A 174 5.35 -13.91 14.11
CA THR A 174 6.43 -13.70 15.06
C THR A 174 7.74 -13.38 14.33
N LEU A 175 8.66 -12.76 15.05
CA LEU A 175 10.01 -12.47 14.55
C LEU A 175 10.63 -13.69 13.85
N GLY A 176 11.23 -13.47 12.67
CA GLY A 176 11.81 -14.54 11.85
C GLY A 176 10.83 -15.26 10.93
N THR A 177 9.58 -14.81 10.87
CA THR A 177 8.54 -15.36 9.97
C THR A 177 7.75 -14.24 9.27
N TYR A 178 7.08 -14.56 8.15
CA TYR A 178 6.33 -13.58 7.35
C TYR A 178 5.08 -14.18 6.69
N ALA A 179 4.11 -13.34 6.33
CA ALA A 179 2.90 -13.74 5.61
C ALA A 179 2.59 -12.76 4.47
N GLY A 180 2.91 -13.13 3.23
CA GLY A 180 2.79 -12.25 2.06
C GLY A 180 1.40 -12.14 1.45
N ALA A 181 0.48 -13.03 1.82
CA ALA A 181 -0.87 -13.08 1.26
C ALA A 181 -1.93 -12.68 2.29
N PHE A 182 -3.01 -12.06 1.83
CA PHE A 182 -4.23 -11.91 2.63
C PHE A 182 -4.81 -13.30 2.93
N GLY A 183 -5.32 -13.48 4.15
CA GLY A 183 -5.90 -14.74 4.57
C GLY A 183 -4.87 -15.84 4.83
N SER A 184 -3.63 -15.48 5.19
CA SER A 184 -2.60 -16.48 5.49
C SER A 184 -3.01 -17.35 6.68
N VAL A 185 -2.81 -18.66 6.55
CA VAL A 185 -3.17 -19.65 7.59
C VAL A 185 -2.01 -19.95 8.52
N SER A 186 -0.79 -19.60 8.11
CA SER A 186 0.45 -19.77 8.86
C SER A 186 1.48 -18.76 8.37
N CYS A 187 2.56 -18.57 9.13
CA CYS A 187 3.69 -17.75 8.74
C CYS A 187 4.80 -18.60 8.13
N ASN A 188 5.37 -18.13 7.03
CA ASN A 188 6.50 -18.76 6.38
C ASN A 188 7.80 -18.35 7.09
N VAL A 189 8.76 -19.28 7.17
CA VAL A 189 10.09 -18.98 7.71
C VAL A 189 10.79 -17.98 6.81
N CYS A 190 11.40 -16.96 7.42
CA CYS A 190 12.12 -15.94 6.67
C CYS A 190 13.29 -16.57 5.89
N PRO A 191 13.39 -16.35 4.55
CA PRO A 191 14.46 -16.92 3.74
C PRO A 191 15.86 -16.46 4.21
N PRO A 192 16.91 -17.27 3.99
CA PRO A 192 18.29 -16.86 4.24
C PRO A 192 18.62 -15.57 3.48
N GLY A 193 19.31 -14.63 4.14
CA GLY A 193 19.65 -13.34 3.56
C GLY A 193 18.52 -12.30 3.54
N TYR A 194 17.41 -12.58 4.22
CA TYR A 194 16.32 -11.62 4.42
C TYR A 194 15.97 -11.49 5.91
N SER A 195 15.58 -10.30 6.35
CA SER A 195 15.04 -10.01 7.69
C SER A 195 13.52 -9.94 7.67
N CYS A 196 12.91 -10.50 8.70
CA CYS A 196 11.47 -10.49 8.90
C CYS A 196 11.17 -10.09 10.35
N PRO A 197 11.06 -8.78 10.65
CA PRO A 197 10.48 -8.29 11.90
C PRO A 197 9.09 -8.88 12.17
N ALA A 198 8.61 -8.84 13.42
CA ALA A 198 7.25 -9.31 13.73
C ALA A 198 6.20 -8.51 12.93
N GLY A 199 5.20 -9.19 12.37
CA GLY A 199 4.16 -8.60 11.53
C GLY A 199 4.60 -8.30 10.07
N THR A 200 5.71 -8.88 9.61
CA THR A 200 6.23 -8.60 8.25
C THR A 200 5.39 -9.26 7.17
N ALA A 201 4.93 -8.46 6.20
CA ALA A 201 4.26 -8.95 4.99
C ALA A 201 5.24 -9.54 3.97
N LEU A 202 6.38 -8.89 3.73
CA LEU A 202 7.39 -9.34 2.76
C LEU A 202 8.80 -9.26 3.36
N PRO A 203 9.65 -10.30 3.21
CA PRO A 203 11.00 -10.30 3.74
C PRO A 203 11.85 -9.14 3.19
N ALA A 204 12.56 -8.42 4.06
CA ALA A 204 13.46 -7.34 3.67
C ALA A 204 14.87 -7.88 3.43
N ILE A 205 15.47 -7.59 2.28
CA ILE A 205 16.81 -8.11 1.91
C ILE A 205 17.92 -7.60 2.83
N CYS A 206 18.86 -8.46 3.21
CA CYS A 206 20.12 -8.03 3.82
C CYS A 206 21.03 -7.49 2.71
N PHE A 207 21.30 -6.20 2.76
CA PHE A 207 22.21 -5.54 1.82
C PHE A 207 23.68 -5.89 2.12
N SER A 208 24.59 -5.57 1.20
CA SER A 208 26.03 -5.75 1.42
C SER A 208 26.51 -5.15 2.74
N GLY A 209 27.47 -5.83 3.39
CA GLY A 209 27.91 -5.54 4.76
C GLY A 209 27.02 -6.16 5.85
N TRP A 210 25.86 -6.68 5.49
CA TRP A 210 24.94 -7.35 6.39
C TRP A 210 24.73 -8.79 5.96
N ALA A 211 24.70 -9.69 6.93
CA ALA A 211 24.31 -11.07 6.70
C ALA A 211 23.30 -11.48 7.76
N ARG A 212 22.46 -12.44 7.40
CA ARG A 212 21.62 -13.12 8.38
C ARG A 212 22.19 -14.49 8.66
N ASP A 213 22.95 -14.60 9.76
CA ASP A 213 23.39 -15.89 10.30
C ASP A 213 22.17 -16.82 10.48
N PRO A 214 22.28 -18.14 10.23
CA PRO A 214 21.20 -19.10 10.50
C PRO A 214 20.59 -19.02 11.90
N LYS A 215 21.32 -18.49 12.89
CA LYS A 215 20.87 -18.27 14.28
C LYS A 215 20.32 -16.86 14.53
N ALA A 216 20.48 -15.93 13.60
CA ALA A 216 20.04 -14.55 13.72
C ALA A 216 18.61 -14.35 13.18
N THR A 217 17.84 -13.50 13.84
CA THR A 217 16.44 -13.21 13.51
C THR A 217 16.25 -11.95 12.66
N ALA A 218 17.31 -11.17 12.48
CA ALA A 218 17.36 -9.97 11.66
C ALA A 218 18.66 -9.97 10.83
N CYS A 219 18.77 -9.05 9.87
CA CYS A 219 20.05 -8.79 9.24
C CYS A 219 20.97 -8.21 10.32
N GLU A 220 22.13 -8.81 10.50
CA GLU A 220 23.15 -8.31 11.42
C GLU A 220 24.34 -7.81 10.60
N LEU A 221 25.01 -6.79 11.14
CA LEU A 221 26.25 -6.30 10.56
C LEU A 221 27.30 -7.41 10.64
N CYS A 222 28.05 -7.61 9.57
CA CYS A 222 29.17 -8.55 9.60
C CYS A 222 30.14 -8.19 10.73
N PRO A 223 30.45 -9.11 11.66
CA PRO A 223 31.31 -8.81 12.80
C PRO A 223 32.74 -8.48 12.35
N GLU A 224 33.51 -7.84 13.23
CA GLU A 224 34.91 -7.50 12.99
C GLU A 224 35.72 -8.71 12.49
N GLY A 225 36.51 -8.50 11.44
CA GLY A 225 37.26 -9.55 10.75
C GLY A 225 36.49 -10.30 9.66
N THR A 226 35.25 -9.88 9.33
CA THR A 226 34.45 -10.49 8.25
C THR A 226 33.79 -9.44 7.35
N TYR A 227 33.45 -9.80 6.11
CA TYR A 227 32.83 -8.90 5.11
C TYR A 227 31.78 -9.60 4.22
N GLN A 228 30.90 -8.85 3.55
CA GLN A 228 29.93 -9.44 2.61
C GLN A 228 29.56 -8.52 1.42
N PRO A 229 29.98 -8.83 0.18
CA PRO A 229 29.73 -7.99 -0.99
C PRO A 229 28.38 -8.20 -1.67
N ALA A 230 27.70 -9.32 -1.44
CA ALA A 230 26.45 -9.66 -2.11
C ALA A 230 25.22 -9.30 -1.25
N ASN A 231 24.19 -8.79 -1.91
CA ASN A 231 22.86 -8.68 -1.31
C ASN A 231 22.23 -10.08 -1.14
N ALA A 232 21.27 -10.20 -0.22
CA ALA A 232 20.61 -11.47 0.14
C ALA A 232 21.56 -12.56 0.66
N SER A 233 22.64 -12.17 1.36
CA SER A 233 23.59 -13.14 1.90
C SER A 233 23.27 -13.61 3.32
N SER A 234 23.53 -14.88 3.59
CA SER A 234 23.30 -15.55 4.87
C SER A 234 24.56 -15.78 5.70
N SER A 235 25.72 -15.33 5.21
CA SER A 235 26.99 -15.47 5.92
C SER A 235 27.96 -14.35 5.57
N CYS A 236 28.95 -14.10 6.41
CA CYS A 236 30.04 -13.17 6.14
C CYS A 236 31.31 -13.95 5.79
N PHE A 237 32.06 -13.47 4.79
CA PHE A 237 33.36 -14.02 4.40
C PHE A 237 34.44 -13.58 5.38
N SER A 238 35.39 -14.47 5.70
CA SER A 238 36.52 -14.14 6.59
C SER A 238 37.56 -13.31 5.85
N CYS A 239 38.07 -12.26 6.49
CA CYS A 239 39.18 -11.45 5.95
C CYS A 239 40.49 -12.23 5.75
N LYS A 240 40.62 -13.42 6.34
CA LYS A 240 41.85 -14.20 6.41
C LYS A 240 42.26 -14.87 5.09
N GLU A 241 41.34 -15.01 4.13
CA GLU A 241 41.64 -15.65 2.84
C GLU A 241 42.49 -14.78 1.91
N PHE A 242 42.59 -13.46 2.15
CA PHE A 242 43.29 -12.55 1.23
C PHE A 242 44.48 -11.78 1.86
N LEU A 243 44.51 -11.49 3.16
CA LEU A 243 45.62 -10.84 3.90
C LEU A 243 45.50 -11.14 5.42
N PRO A 244 46.56 -11.02 6.25
CA PRO A 244 46.48 -11.19 7.71
C PRO A 244 45.82 -9.98 8.42
N GLY A 245 44.69 -9.50 7.89
CA GLY A 245 43.98 -8.32 8.39
C GLY A 245 42.63 -8.64 9.03
N SER A 246 42.17 -7.75 9.92
CA SER A 246 40.81 -7.70 10.46
C SER A 246 40.17 -6.38 10.06
N THR A 247 38.84 -6.34 9.90
CA THR A 247 38.14 -5.06 9.77
C THR A 247 38.14 -4.35 11.13
N SER A 248 38.26 -3.02 11.14
CA SER A 248 38.28 -2.21 12.37
C SER A 248 36.88 -1.79 12.85
N GLN A 249 35.83 -2.16 12.10
CA GLN A 249 34.43 -1.88 12.40
C GLN A 249 33.52 -3.02 11.89
N HIS A 250 32.34 -3.16 12.50
CA HIS A 250 31.30 -4.07 12.04
C HIS A 250 30.68 -3.57 10.71
N GLY A 251 30.23 -4.48 9.86
CA GLY A 251 29.45 -4.16 8.65
C GLY A 251 30.24 -4.07 7.35
N ALA A 252 31.42 -4.67 7.26
CA ALA A 252 32.26 -4.54 6.08
C ALA A 252 31.61 -5.16 4.83
N ALA A 253 31.51 -4.40 3.75
CA ALA A 253 30.86 -4.83 2.51
C ALA A 253 31.85 -5.42 1.50
N LEU A 254 33.14 -5.07 1.58
CA LEU A 254 34.12 -5.47 0.56
C LEU A 254 35.39 -6.08 1.19
N ALA A 255 36.03 -7.01 0.48
CA ALA A 255 37.28 -7.64 0.92
C ALA A 255 38.41 -6.63 1.16
N THR A 256 38.37 -5.51 0.44
CA THR A 256 39.33 -4.40 0.53
C THR A 256 39.24 -3.62 1.84
N GLU A 257 38.19 -3.82 2.63
CA GLU A 257 38.00 -3.19 3.95
C GLU A 257 38.70 -3.97 5.08
N CYS A 258 39.23 -5.15 4.77
CA CYS A 258 40.09 -5.93 5.63
C CYS A 258 41.49 -5.30 5.70
N HIS A 259 41.76 -4.50 6.73
CA HIS A 259 43.04 -3.83 6.92
C HIS A 259 43.98 -4.67 7.81
N ALA A 260 45.30 -4.54 7.60
CA ALA A 260 46.27 -5.09 8.53
C ALA A 260 46.21 -4.32 9.87
N ALA A 261 46.18 -5.05 10.99
CA ALA A 261 46.21 -4.43 12.32
C ALA A 261 47.44 -3.50 12.46
N PRO A 262 47.33 -2.31 13.07
CA PRO A 262 48.46 -1.40 13.18
C PRO A 262 49.49 -1.99 14.16
N ALA A 263 50.72 -2.18 13.69
CA ALA A 263 51.87 -2.28 14.58
C ALA A 263 52.11 -0.89 15.19
N THR A 264 52.22 -0.83 16.51
CA THR A 264 52.53 0.36 17.31
C THR A 264 53.93 0.90 17.01
N GLU A 265 54.02 2.24 16.89
CA GLU A 265 55.19 3.15 17.06
C GLU A 265 56.33 3.14 16.02
N CYS A 266 56.53 4.27 15.32
CA CYS A 266 57.63 5.24 15.55
C CYS A 266 57.80 6.25 14.39
N ASP A 267 57.84 7.53 14.78
CA ASP A 267 58.61 8.67 14.26
C ASP A 267 58.59 9.13 12.77
N CYS A 268 58.32 10.44 12.66
CA CYS A 268 58.38 11.32 11.47
C CYS A 268 59.85 11.64 11.09
N PRO A 269 60.22 11.98 9.83
CA PRO A 269 59.97 13.34 9.33
C PRO A 269 59.70 13.49 7.80
N LEU A 270 58.91 14.53 7.49
CA LEU A 270 58.93 15.39 6.29
C LEU A 270 59.06 14.73 4.89
N ALA A 271 57.93 14.60 4.19
CA ALA A 271 57.86 14.94 2.77
C ALA A 271 56.44 15.34 2.36
N THR A 272 56.33 16.55 1.86
CA THR A 272 55.13 17.18 1.33
C THR A 272 54.67 16.45 0.06
N THR A 273 53.60 15.68 0.14
CA THR A 273 52.73 15.40 -1.02
C THR A 273 51.33 15.08 -0.53
N ALA A 274 50.40 16.01 -0.80
CA ALA A 274 48.98 15.82 -0.57
C ALA A 274 48.48 14.60 -1.34
N THR A 275 48.02 13.57 -0.65
CA THR A 275 47.22 12.48 -1.24
C THR A 275 45.87 12.41 -0.55
N ARG A 276 44.85 12.61 -1.39
CA ARG A 276 43.42 12.70 -1.08
C ARG A 276 42.95 11.53 -0.21
N THR A 277 42.38 11.85 0.94
CA THR A 277 41.49 10.97 1.69
C THR A 277 40.19 10.82 0.88
N THR A 278 39.97 9.65 0.28
CA THR A 278 38.66 9.30 -0.29
C THR A 278 37.80 8.69 0.80
N SER A 279 36.93 9.51 1.40
CA SER A 279 35.74 9.08 2.14
C SER A 279 34.85 8.23 1.23
N THR A 280 34.45 7.04 1.68
CA THR A 280 33.35 6.31 1.05
C THR A 280 32.02 6.84 1.58
N ILE A 281 31.19 7.25 0.63
CA ILE A 281 29.96 8.03 0.79
C ILE A 281 28.81 7.02 0.82
N PHE A 282 27.93 7.06 1.83
CA PHE A 282 26.62 6.41 1.74
C PHE A 282 25.89 7.04 0.54
N LEU A 283 25.76 6.29 -0.55
CA LEU A 283 25.07 6.77 -1.74
C LEU A 283 23.57 6.81 -1.44
N ALA A 284 23.03 8.02 -1.31
CA ALA A 284 21.59 8.27 -1.31
C ALA A 284 20.93 7.58 -2.51
N ALA A 285 19.84 6.85 -2.27
CA ALA A 285 19.06 6.26 -3.36
C ALA A 285 18.16 7.31 -4.01
N GLY A 286 17.96 7.19 -5.32
CA GLY A 286 17.18 8.12 -6.12
C GLY A 286 18.02 9.19 -6.83
N PRO A 287 17.37 10.08 -7.58
CA PRO A 287 18.05 11.10 -8.38
C PRO A 287 18.70 12.16 -7.48
N GLY A 288 19.82 12.76 -7.90
CA GLY A 288 20.47 13.81 -7.10
C GLY A 288 19.50 14.93 -6.70
N ALA A 289 19.64 15.50 -5.49
CA ALA A 289 18.69 16.49 -4.98
C ALA A 289 18.50 17.70 -5.93
N VAL A 290 17.32 18.30 -5.92
CA VAL A 290 17.05 19.53 -6.69
C VAL A 290 17.43 20.72 -5.83
N ASN A 291 18.42 21.51 -6.28
CA ASN A 291 18.82 22.72 -5.57
C ASN A 291 17.77 23.82 -5.75
N LEU A 292 17.17 24.27 -4.64
CA LEU A 292 16.16 25.32 -4.63
C LEU A 292 16.75 26.74 -4.56
N GLY A 293 18.07 26.88 -4.34
CA GLY A 293 18.69 28.18 -4.12
C GLY A 293 17.97 28.99 -3.04
N ASN A 294 17.75 30.28 -3.29
CA ASN A 294 17.01 31.14 -2.36
C ASN A 294 15.50 30.88 -2.37
N ALA A 295 14.94 30.16 -3.35
CA ALA A 295 13.54 29.72 -3.25
C ALA A 295 13.34 28.78 -2.05
N GLY A 296 14.40 28.06 -1.66
CA GLY A 296 14.45 27.20 -0.49
C GLY A 296 14.37 27.92 0.86
N THR A 297 14.27 29.24 0.92
CA THR A 297 14.01 29.96 2.18
C THR A 297 12.52 30.22 2.43
N TYR A 298 11.66 30.02 1.43
CA TYR A 298 10.24 30.33 1.50
C TYR A 298 9.37 29.08 1.64
N ALA A 299 8.37 29.13 2.53
CA ALA A 299 7.30 28.15 2.58
C ALA A 299 6.37 28.27 1.36
N ILE A 300 6.09 29.51 0.93
CA ILE A 300 5.27 29.80 -0.26
C ILE A 300 5.95 30.90 -1.08
N LEU A 301 6.24 30.64 -2.35
CA LEU A 301 6.78 31.63 -3.28
C LEU A 301 5.93 31.59 -4.56
N SER A 302 5.44 32.76 -5.01
CA SER A 302 4.63 32.85 -6.22
C SER A 302 4.94 34.06 -7.10
N LYS A 303 4.54 34.00 -8.37
CA LYS A 303 4.70 35.13 -9.30
C LYS A 303 3.46 36.00 -9.48
N ALA A 304 2.27 35.45 -9.25
CA ALA A 304 1.00 36.07 -9.58
C ALA A 304 0.04 36.23 -8.39
N GLY A 305 0.53 36.03 -7.17
CA GLY A 305 -0.22 36.32 -5.94
C GLY A 305 -0.39 35.12 -5.02
N ILE A 306 -0.74 35.42 -3.77
CA ILE A 306 -1.04 34.43 -2.73
C ILE A 306 -2.33 34.88 -2.05
N SER A 307 -3.38 34.09 -2.13
CA SER A 307 -4.66 34.41 -1.49
C SER A 307 -5.00 33.36 -0.46
N THR A 308 -5.76 33.77 0.55
CA THR A 308 -6.32 32.84 1.54
C THR A 308 -7.79 33.13 1.80
N VAL A 309 -8.56 32.08 2.09
CA VAL A 309 -9.80 32.19 2.86
C VAL A 309 -9.41 31.90 4.31
N PRO A 310 -9.33 32.92 5.19
CA PRO A 310 -8.82 32.76 6.55
C PRO A 310 -9.62 31.75 7.38
N THR A 311 -9.00 31.09 8.36
CA THR A 311 -7.64 31.32 8.87
C THR A 311 -6.70 30.20 8.46
N SER A 312 -5.68 30.50 7.66
CA SER A 312 -4.56 29.59 7.37
C SER A 312 -3.48 29.71 8.44
N ALA A 313 -2.65 28.68 8.58
CA ALA A 313 -1.51 28.64 9.49
C ALA A 313 -0.24 28.27 8.71
N ILE A 314 0.65 29.24 8.50
CA ILE A 314 1.86 29.08 7.69
C ILE A 314 3.07 29.20 8.60
N THR A 315 3.96 28.22 8.57
CA THR A 315 5.27 28.25 9.23
C THR A 315 6.36 28.42 8.19
N GLY A 316 7.06 29.56 8.23
CA GLY A 316 8.05 29.97 7.23
C GLY A 316 7.63 31.21 6.45
N ASP A 317 8.57 31.76 5.68
CA ASP A 317 8.38 33.01 4.95
C ASP A 317 7.53 32.80 3.69
N ILE A 318 6.77 33.82 3.30
CA ILE A 318 6.04 33.84 2.03
C ILE A 318 6.45 35.02 1.16
N GLY A 319 6.44 34.85 -0.16
CA GLY A 319 6.94 35.85 -1.10
C GLY A 319 6.16 35.91 -2.41
N VAL A 320 6.00 37.12 -2.96
CA VAL A 320 5.50 37.33 -4.33
C VAL A 320 6.42 38.24 -5.14
N SER A 321 6.75 37.84 -6.38
CA SER A 321 7.49 38.67 -7.33
C SER A 321 7.35 38.11 -8.75
N PRO A 322 7.15 38.95 -9.79
CA PRO A 322 7.31 40.42 -9.81
C PRO A 322 6.07 41.20 -9.37
N ILE A 323 4.97 40.52 -9.02
CA ILE A 323 3.74 41.18 -8.59
C ILE A 323 3.92 41.88 -7.23
N ALA A 324 3.14 42.94 -7.00
CA ALA A 324 3.15 43.74 -5.78
C ALA A 324 2.42 43.06 -4.60
N ALA A 325 2.61 43.58 -3.40
CA ALA A 325 2.02 43.12 -2.14
C ALA A 325 0.49 43.10 -2.16
N THR A 326 -0.15 43.91 -3.02
CA THR A 326 -1.60 43.95 -3.21
C THR A 326 -2.18 42.62 -3.72
N ALA A 327 -1.35 41.75 -4.31
CA ALA A 327 -1.73 40.40 -4.71
C ALA A 327 -1.60 39.36 -3.57
N ILE A 328 -1.15 39.77 -2.38
CA ILE A 328 -1.22 38.97 -1.16
C ILE A 328 -2.48 39.36 -0.40
N THR A 329 -3.56 38.60 -0.62
CA THR A 329 -4.91 39.00 -0.19
C THR A 329 -5.40 38.21 1.01
N PHE A 330 -6.19 38.86 1.87
CA PHE A 330 -6.83 38.29 3.07
C PHE A 330 -5.89 37.79 4.18
N PHE A 331 -4.60 38.16 4.12
CA PHE A 331 -3.65 37.91 5.20
C PHE A 331 -3.64 38.98 6.30
N SER A 332 -4.39 40.09 6.13
CA SER A 332 -4.38 41.22 7.07
C SER A 332 -2.96 41.71 7.36
N LEU A 333 -2.22 42.01 6.29
CA LEU A 333 -0.80 42.34 6.37
C LEU A 333 -0.54 43.63 7.15
N THR A 334 0.47 43.58 8.01
CA THR A 334 1.02 44.76 8.68
C THR A 334 2.48 44.92 8.24
N ALA A 335 2.76 45.96 7.44
CA ALA A 335 4.12 46.28 7.02
C ALA A 335 5.00 46.67 8.21
N ASP A 336 6.27 46.27 8.18
CA ASP A 336 7.26 46.74 9.14
C ASP A 336 7.57 48.23 8.94
N SER A 337 8.14 48.86 9.98
CA SER A 337 8.55 50.28 9.98
C SER A 337 9.46 50.67 8.80
N ALA A 338 10.31 49.76 8.33
CA ALA A 338 11.20 50.01 7.19
C ALA A 338 10.54 49.67 5.83
N ASN A 339 9.31 49.16 5.83
CA ASN A 339 8.61 48.64 4.65
C ASN A 339 9.43 47.58 3.87
N GLY A 340 10.35 46.87 4.53
CA GLY A 340 11.14 45.80 3.91
C GLY A 340 10.42 44.45 3.87
N PHE A 341 9.47 44.23 4.78
CA PHE A 341 8.61 43.05 4.84
C PHE A 341 7.30 43.41 5.54
N ALA A 342 6.34 42.49 5.52
CA ALA A 342 5.13 42.56 6.32
C ALA A 342 4.97 41.33 7.21
N THR A 343 4.05 41.40 8.17
CA THR A 343 3.69 40.34 9.09
C THR A 343 2.19 40.04 9.01
N SER A 344 1.80 38.86 9.47
CA SER A 344 0.41 38.41 9.56
C SER A 344 0.27 37.46 10.74
N THR A 345 -0.89 37.45 11.41
CA THR A 345 -1.20 36.43 12.43
C THR A 345 -1.32 35.02 11.86
N GLN A 346 -1.47 34.88 10.54
CA GLN A 346 -1.53 33.61 9.82
C GLN A 346 -0.16 33.09 9.38
N VAL A 347 0.90 33.88 9.53
CA VAL A 347 2.25 33.57 9.04
C VAL A 347 3.24 33.66 10.20
N ALA A 348 3.70 32.52 10.69
CA ALA A 348 4.86 32.38 11.57
C ALA A 348 6.14 32.51 10.75
N GLY A 349 6.37 33.72 10.24
CA GLY A 349 7.42 34.09 9.31
C GLY A 349 7.22 35.52 8.82
N ARG A 350 7.93 35.90 7.77
CA ARG A 350 7.83 37.20 7.11
C ARG A 350 7.14 37.09 5.77
N VAL A 351 6.43 38.15 5.40
CA VAL A 351 5.76 38.32 4.11
C VAL A 351 6.58 39.28 3.27
N HIS A 352 6.94 38.88 2.06
CA HIS A 352 7.79 39.64 1.14
C HIS A 352 7.06 39.91 -0.18
N ALA A 353 7.26 41.10 -0.75
CA ALA A 353 6.68 41.48 -2.03
C ALA A 353 7.62 42.36 -2.85
N ALA A 354 7.42 42.40 -4.18
CA ALA A 354 8.32 43.08 -5.10
C ALA A 354 8.36 44.62 -4.97
N ASP A 355 7.34 45.23 -4.36
CA ASP A 355 7.20 46.67 -4.13
C ASP A 355 7.65 47.12 -2.73
N TYR A 356 8.23 46.22 -1.93
CA TYR A 356 8.85 46.56 -0.64
C TYR A 356 10.23 47.21 -0.79
N ALA A 357 10.70 47.82 0.30
CA ALA A 357 11.98 48.50 0.34
C ALA A 357 13.16 47.53 0.10
N THR A 358 14.27 48.07 -0.38
CA THR A 358 15.50 47.31 -0.61
C THR A 358 16.00 46.67 0.70
N PRO A 359 16.58 45.45 0.66
CA PRO A 359 16.95 44.63 -0.51
C PRO A 359 15.86 43.67 -1.04
N THR A 360 14.64 43.72 -0.51
CA THR A 360 13.59 42.71 -0.79
C THR A 360 13.29 42.46 -2.26
N PRO A 361 13.19 43.47 -3.15
CA PRO A 361 12.91 43.22 -4.57
C PRO A 361 14.01 42.42 -5.28
N SER A 362 15.29 42.71 -4.99
CA SER A 362 16.41 41.97 -5.58
C SER A 362 16.50 40.54 -5.05
N ASP A 363 16.25 40.35 -3.76
CA ASP A 363 16.27 39.02 -3.13
C ASP A 363 15.15 38.14 -3.69
N LEU A 364 13.95 38.69 -3.84
CA LEU A 364 12.82 38.00 -4.46
C LEU A 364 13.06 37.68 -5.93
N THR A 365 13.65 38.60 -6.71
CA THR A 365 14.00 38.34 -8.11
C THR A 365 14.94 37.15 -8.21
N LYS A 366 15.93 37.06 -7.32
CA LYS A 366 16.86 35.93 -7.25
C LYS A 366 16.16 34.64 -6.83
N ALA A 367 15.27 34.69 -5.84
CA ALA A 367 14.50 33.53 -5.40
C ALA A 367 13.57 32.99 -6.49
N ILE A 368 12.89 33.87 -7.25
CA ILE A 368 12.06 33.47 -8.40
C ILE A 368 12.91 32.84 -9.51
N GLY A 369 14.08 33.42 -9.81
CA GLY A 369 15.02 32.82 -10.76
C GLY A 369 15.48 31.42 -10.32
N ASP A 370 15.84 31.26 -9.05
CA ASP A 370 16.24 29.96 -8.48
C ASP A 370 15.08 28.93 -8.53
N MET A 371 13.84 29.37 -8.30
CA MET A 371 12.64 28.53 -8.45
C MET A 371 12.45 28.04 -9.89
N GLU A 372 12.62 28.92 -10.88
CA GLU A 372 12.50 28.56 -12.30
C GLU A 372 13.62 27.58 -12.72
N VAL A 373 14.84 27.80 -12.22
CA VAL A 373 15.97 26.88 -12.41
C VAL A 373 15.69 25.53 -11.74
N ALA A 374 15.16 25.50 -10.52
CA ALA A 374 14.78 24.27 -9.84
C ALA A 374 13.70 23.50 -10.62
N TYR A 375 12.67 24.20 -11.10
CA TYR A 375 11.61 23.62 -11.93
C TYR A 375 12.17 22.98 -13.20
N THR A 376 12.98 23.72 -13.96
CA THR A 376 13.56 23.23 -15.22
C THR A 376 14.57 22.11 -14.98
N THR A 377 15.33 22.15 -13.88
CA THR A 377 16.24 21.08 -13.46
C THR A 377 15.48 19.80 -13.11
N ALA A 378 14.37 19.91 -12.36
CA ALA A 378 13.53 18.77 -12.02
C ALA A 378 12.84 18.19 -13.27
N ALA A 379 12.26 19.04 -14.13
CA ALA A 379 11.62 18.64 -15.37
C ALA A 379 12.60 18.04 -16.40
N GLY A 380 13.86 18.49 -16.36
CA GLY A 380 14.91 18.09 -17.28
C GLY A 380 15.67 16.83 -16.87
N ARG A 381 15.36 16.20 -15.71
CA ARG A 381 15.98 14.92 -15.35
C ARG A 381 15.64 13.87 -16.39
N THR A 382 16.66 13.20 -16.87
CA THR A 382 16.57 12.10 -17.84
C THR A 382 16.72 10.76 -17.11
N THR A 383 16.44 9.65 -17.80
CA THR A 383 16.48 8.27 -17.27
C THR A 383 15.56 8.05 -16.06
N PRO A 384 14.23 8.16 -16.23
CA PRO A 384 13.29 7.80 -15.17
C PRO A 384 13.40 6.32 -14.81
N ASP A 385 13.34 6.03 -13.51
CA ASP A 385 13.25 4.67 -12.98
C ASP A 385 11.88 4.07 -13.33
N GLU A 386 10.84 4.90 -13.32
CA GLU A 386 9.47 4.51 -13.57
C GLU A 386 8.78 5.47 -14.56
N VAL A 387 8.07 4.90 -15.54
CA VAL A 387 7.36 5.65 -16.60
C VAL A 387 5.88 5.25 -16.61
N GLU A 388 4.99 6.24 -16.52
CA GLU A 388 3.53 6.07 -16.47
C GLU A 388 3.06 5.09 -15.39
N LEU A 389 3.76 5.07 -14.25
CA LEU A 389 3.49 4.12 -13.17
C LEU A 389 2.01 4.16 -12.75
N PHE A 390 1.33 3.01 -12.83
CA PHE A 390 -0.10 2.86 -12.57
C PHE A 390 -1.01 3.81 -13.37
N GLY A 391 -0.56 4.27 -14.55
CA GLY A 391 -1.30 5.23 -15.36
C GLY A 391 -1.54 6.57 -14.65
N GLY A 392 -0.66 6.97 -13.73
CA GLY A 392 -0.79 8.21 -12.95
C GLY A 392 -1.72 8.09 -11.72
N LEU A 393 -2.27 6.90 -11.43
CA LEU A 393 -3.09 6.65 -10.25
C LEU A 393 -2.22 6.10 -9.10
N LEU A 394 -1.65 6.99 -8.31
CA LEU A 394 -0.70 6.62 -7.24
C LEU A 394 -1.34 6.25 -5.91
N GLY A 395 -2.66 6.43 -5.78
CA GLY A 395 -3.37 6.08 -4.54
C GLY A 395 -3.26 4.58 -4.19
N GLY A 396 -3.07 4.31 -2.90
CA GLY A 396 -2.97 2.96 -2.33
C GLY A 396 -1.63 2.30 -2.58
N LYS A 397 -0.61 3.07 -2.98
CA LYS A 397 0.72 2.57 -3.35
C LYS A 397 1.77 2.96 -2.31
N THR A 398 2.89 2.25 -2.36
CA THR A 398 4.10 2.59 -1.62
C THR A 398 5.21 2.81 -2.62
N LEU A 399 5.81 4.01 -2.62
CA LEU A 399 6.79 4.43 -3.61
C LEU A 399 8.17 4.53 -2.97
N GLY A 400 9.13 3.78 -3.51
CA GLY A 400 10.55 3.86 -3.15
C GLY A 400 11.23 5.07 -3.77
N PRO A 401 12.47 5.38 -3.40
CA PRO A 401 13.21 6.50 -3.99
C PRO A 401 13.44 6.31 -5.48
N GLY A 402 13.40 7.40 -6.22
CA GLY A 402 13.51 7.34 -7.69
C GLY A 402 12.97 8.56 -8.43
N LEU A 403 13.20 8.53 -9.74
CA LEU A 403 12.68 9.46 -10.73
C LEU A 403 11.48 8.84 -11.44
N TYR A 404 10.31 9.46 -11.25
CA TYR A 404 9.03 9.02 -11.80
C TYR A 404 8.58 9.99 -12.88
N LYS A 405 8.16 9.46 -14.04
CA LYS A 405 7.75 10.29 -15.18
C LYS A 405 6.33 9.96 -15.65
N PHE A 406 5.54 11.01 -15.82
CA PHE A 406 4.17 10.98 -16.34
C PHE A 406 3.98 11.99 -17.47
N SER A 407 3.39 11.54 -18.56
CA SER A 407 2.96 12.35 -19.72
C SER A 407 1.52 12.83 -19.59
N THR A 408 0.88 12.55 -18.46
CA THR A 408 -0.48 12.95 -18.10
C THR A 408 -0.57 13.47 -16.67
N SER A 409 -1.78 13.80 -16.21
CA SER A 409 -2.04 14.20 -14.83
C SER A 409 -1.89 13.02 -13.86
N VAL A 410 -1.34 13.28 -12.68
CA VAL A 410 -1.24 12.34 -11.56
C VAL A 410 -2.38 12.59 -10.59
N LYS A 411 -3.03 11.50 -10.13
CA LYS A 411 -4.14 11.55 -9.17
C LYS A 411 -3.88 10.61 -8.00
N ILE A 412 -4.06 11.14 -6.80
CA ILE A 412 -3.97 10.41 -5.53
C ILE A 412 -5.38 10.34 -4.95
N LEU A 413 -6.13 9.30 -5.33
CA LEU A 413 -7.54 9.13 -4.96
C LEU A 413 -7.74 8.33 -3.66
N THR A 414 -6.67 7.69 -3.17
CA THR A 414 -6.55 7.01 -1.88
C THR A 414 -5.17 7.30 -1.30
N ASP A 415 -4.92 6.96 -0.04
CA ASP A 415 -3.67 7.32 0.65
C ASP A 415 -2.42 6.79 -0.09
N LEU A 416 -1.35 7.58 -0.09
CA LEU A 416 -0.08 7.29 -0.73
C LEU A 416 1.01 7.19 0.33
N ILE A 417 1.86 6.16 0.24
CA ILE A 417 3.04 6.02 1.10
C ILE A 417 4.30 6.31 0.28
N ILE A 418 5.20 7.13 0.81
CA ILE A 418 6.55 7.33 0.28
C ILE A 418 7.53 6.75 1.30
N SER A 419 8.34 5.78 0.87
CA SER A 419 9.16 4.95 1.74
C SER A 419 10.62 4.98 1.34
N GLY A 420 11.49 5.45 2.22
CA GLY A 420 12.93 5.41 2.03
C GLY A 420 13.66 6.01 3.23
N SER A 421 14.97 6.09 3.13
CA SER A 421 15.82 6.67 4.18
C SER A 421 15.79 8.20 4.16
N ARG A 422 16.38 8.81 5.20
CA ARG A 422 16.52 10.27 5.30
C ARG A 422 17.40 10.92 4.24
N THR A 423 18.25 10.14 3.57
CA THR A 423 19.14 10.65 2.52
C THR A 423 18.57 10.44 1.13
N ASP A 424 17.56 9.57 0.99
CA ASP A 424 17.00 9.22 -0.30
C ASP A 424 16.14 10.35 -0.88
N THR A 425 15.94 10.32 -2.19
CA THR A 425 15.28 11.39 -2.94
C THR A 425 14.21 10.86 -3.89
N TRP A 426 13.21 11.72 -4.13
CA TRP A 426 12.11 11.45 -5.05
C TRP A 426 11.91 12.65 -5.96
N ILE A 427 11.80 12.40 -7.27
CA ILE A 427 11.39 13.41 -8.23
C ILE A 427 10.23 12.85 -9.05
N PHE A 428 9.07 13.49 -8.94
CA PHE A 428 7.89 13.19 -9.74
C PHE A 428 7.76 14.25 -10.83
N GLN A 429 7.91 13.85 -12.09
CA GLN A 429 7.70 14.71 -13.26
C GLN A 429 6.33 14.43 -13.86
N MET A 430 5.48 15.44 -13.99
CA MET A 430 4.21 15.31 -14.70
C MET A 430 3.97 16.49 -15.65
N SER A 431 3.50 16.18 -16.86
CA SER A 431 3.09 17.19 -17.85
C SER A 431 1.68 17.72 -17.62
N GLY A 432 0.85 16.98 -16.87
CA GLY A 432 -0.49 17.37 -16.47
C GLY A 432 -0.55 17.94 -15.06
N ASP A 433 -1.72 17.78 -14.46
CA ASP A 433 -2.05 18.26 -13.11
C ASP A 433 -1.65 17.25 -12.03
N LEU A 434 -1.51 17.72 -10.79
CA LEU A 434 -1.42 16.88 -9.60
C LEU A 434 -2.68 17.09 -8.75
N ILE A 435 -3.46 16.04 -8.58
CA ILE A 435 -4.72 16.09 -7.82
C ILE A 435 -4.66 15.12 -6.64
N LEU A 436 -4.68 15.65 -5.42
CA LEU A 436 -4.85 14.88 -4.19
C LEU A 436 -6.31 14.99 -3.73
N ALA A 437 -7.03 13.87 -3.70
CA ALA A 437 -8.44 13.86 -3.35
C ALA A 437 -8.68 14.25 -1.88
N ALA A 438 -9.90 14.70 -1.57
CA ALA A 438 -10.29 15.10 -0.22
C ALA A 438 -10.08 13.97 0.81
N ASN A 439 -9.61 14.36 1.99
CA ASN A 439 -9.33 13.49 3.14
C ASN A 439 -8.33 12.35 2.84
N LYS A 440 -7.44 12.53 1.87
CA LYS A 440 -6.37 11.58 1.54
C LYS A 440 -5.02 12.09 1.99
N GLN A 441 -4.18 11.16 2.44
CA GLN A 441 -2.89 11.47 3.04
C GLN A 441 -1.75 10.94 2.18
N VAL A 442 -0.73 11.77 1.97
CA VAL A 442 0.62 11.32 1.63
C VAL A 442 1.38 11.11 2.93
N THR A 443 1.89 9.90 3.16
CA THR A 443 2.58 9.51 4.41
C THR A 443 4.02 9.13 4.13
N LEU A 444 4.95 9.64 4.93
CA LEU A 444 6.37 9.31 4.86
C LEU A 444 6.71 8.19 5.85
N VAL A 445 7.44 7.17 5.39
CA VAL A 445 7.92 6.06 6.23
C VAL A 445 9.39 5.76 5.95
N GLY A 446 10.05 5.02 6.85
CA GLY A 446 11.46 4.63 6.70
C GLY A 446 12.47 5.76 7.03
N GLY A 447 11.98 6.93 7.42
CA GLY A 447 12.81 8.11 7.69
C GLY A 447 12.90 9.10 6.51
N ALA A 448 12.12 8.87 5.44
CA ALA A 448 11.98 9.81 4.33
C ALA A 448 11.61 11.21 4.82
N LEU A 449 12.21 12.22 4.21
CA LEU A 449 12.01 13.63 4.55
C LEU A 449 11.28 14.35 3.41
N ALA A 450 10.30 15.19 3.77
CA ALA A 450 9.58 16.04 2.82
C ALA A 450 10.55 16.92 2.00
N SER A 451 11.65 17.37 2.60
CA SER A 451 12.68 18.17 1.94
C SER A 451 13.34 17.47 0.73
N ASN A 452 13.27 16.14 0.65
CA ASN A 452 13.89 15.35 -0.40
C ASN A 452 12.91 14.89 -1.48
N ILE A 453 11.64 15.28 -1.36
CA ILE A 453 10.57 14.88 -2.28
C ILE A 453 10.20 16.08 -3.13
N VAL A 454 10.34 15.97 -4.44
CA VAL A 454 10.05 17.05 -5.38
C VAL A 454 8.96 16.63 -6.35
N TRP A 455 7.91 17.45 -6.43
CA TRP A 455 6.83 17.32 -7.38
C TRP A 455 6.95 18.42 -8.42
N GLN A 456 7.44 18.06 -9.61
CA GLN A 456 7.46 18.97 -10.75
C GLN A 456 6.15 18.81 -11.54
N VAL A 457 5.33 19.86 -11.53
CA VAL A 457 3.97 19.85 -12.09
C VAL A 457 3.86 20.89 -13.19
N ALA A 458 3.67 20.46 -14.44
CA ALA A 458 3.52 21.40 -15.55
C ALA A 458 2.10 21.99 -15.67
N GLY A 459 1.10 21.28 -15.13
CA GLY A 459 -0.27 21.76 -15.00
C GLY A 459 -0.52 22.41 -13.65
N TYR A 460 -1.74 22.21 -13.15
CA TYR A 460 -2.28 22.73 -11.90
C TYR A 460 -2.07 21.76 -10.73
N VAL A 461 -1.99 22.28 -9.51
CA VAL A 461 -2.00 21.46 -8.30
C VAL A 461 -3.29 21.70 -7.52
N GLU A 462 -3.99 20.63 -7.17
CA GLU A 462 -5.13 20.65 -6.25
C GLU A 462 -4.89 19.72 -5.07
N VAL A 463 -4.99 20.26 -3.86
CA VAL A 463 -5.05 19.50 -2.61
C VAL A 463 -6.44 19.62 -2.03
N GLY A 464 -7.16 18.50 -2.04
CA GLY A 464 -8.56 18.41 -1.66
C GLY A 464 -8.84 18.76 -0.19
N VAL A 465 -10.12 18.95 0.13
CA VAL A 465 -10.58 19.29 1.49
C VAL A 465 -10.04 18.28 2.51
N GLY A 466 -9.40 18.76 3.58
CA GLY A 466 -8.86 17.93 4.66
C GLY A 466 -7.73 16.97 4.27
N ALA A 467 -7.16 17.09 3.06
CA ALA A 467 -6.06 16.23 2.61
C ALA A 467 -4.69 16.72 3.13
N HIS A 468 -3.73 15.80 3.25
CA HIS A 468 -2.36 16.08 3.67
C HIS A 468 -1.35 15.72 2.58
N MET A 469 -0.52 16.68 2.21
CA MET A 469 0.52 16.56 1.20
C MET A 469 1.90 16.64 1.84
N GLU A 470 2.87 15.95 1.23
CA GLU A 470 4.28 15.92 1.66
C GLU A 470 5.19 16.28 0.48
N GLY A 471 6.10 17.23 0.67
CA GLY A 471 7.18 17.54 -0.28
C GLY A 471 7.18 18.95 -0.89
N ILE A 472 8.11 19.17 -1.81
CA ILE A 472 8.34 20.44 -2.49
C ILE A 472 7.56 20.47 -3.79
N LEU A 473 6.56 21.36 -3.88
CA LEU A 473 5.75 21.54 -5.08
C LEU A 473 6.39 22.61 -5.98
N LEU A 474 6.94 22.20 -7.13
CA LEU A 474 7.41 23.07 -8.20
C LEU A 474 6.34 23.09 -9.32
N THR A 475 5.41 24.03 -9.25
CA THR A 475 4.29 24.13 -10.20
C THR A 475 4.49 25.24 -11.22
N LYS A 476 4.26 24.93 -12.50
CA LYS A 476 4.32 25.89 -13.61
C LYS A 476 3.11 26.82 -13.64
N THR A 477 1.99 26.38 -13.08
CA THR A 477 0.76 27.17 -13.04
C THR A 477 0.38 27.47 -11.59
N ALA A 478 -0.91 27.34 -11.27
CA ALA A 478 -1.42 27.64 -9.94
C ALA A 478 -1.40 26.40 -9.04
N ALA A 479 -1.42 26.65 -7.73
CA ALA A 479 -1.68 25.65 -6.71
C ALA A 479 -2.84 26.09 -5.84
N GLN A 480 -3.76 25.17 -5.57
CA GLN A 480 -4.88 25.38 -4.66
C GLN A 480 -4.93 24.32 -3.58
N PHE A 481 -5.16 24.81 -2.37
CA PHE A 481 -5.36 24.03 -1.17
C PHE A 481 -6.76 24.34 -0.66
N LEU A 482 -7.63 23.34 -0.72
CA LEU A 482 -9.03 23.46 -0.29
C LEU A 482 -9.15 23.39 1.24
N THR A 483 -10.34 23.67 1.75
CA THR A 483 -10.64 23.84 3.18
C THR A 483 -9.98 22.79 4.07
N GLY A 484 -9.15 23.25 5.02
CA GLY A 484 -8.57 22.38 6.06
C GLY A 484 -7.50 21.41 5.56
N SER A 485 -7.04 21.55 4.31
CA SER A 485 -5.90 20.79 3.82
C SER A 485 -4.59 21.22 4.49
N SER A 486 -3.56 20.38 4.35
CA SER A 486 -2.24 20.65 4.92
C SER A 486 -1.09 20.20 4.03
N LEU A 487 0.06 20.84 4.21
CA LEU A 487 1.33 20.53 3.54
C LEU A 487 2.48 20.59 4.55
N THR A 488 3.30 19.55 4.58
CA THR A 488 4.68 19.64 5.09
C THR A 488 5.60 19.72 3.88
N GLY A 489 6.21 20.87 3.64
CA GLY A 489 6.86 21.12 2.35
C GLY A 489 6.94 22.59 1.95
N ARG A 490 6.95 22.83 0.64
CA ARG A 490 6.95 24.18 0.05
C ARG A 490 6.02 24.26 -1.14
N ILE A 491 5.44 25.43 -1.36
CA ILE A 491 4.64 25.75 -2.54
C ILE A 491 5.41 26.78 -3.36
N LEU A 492 6.00 26.35 -4.47
CA LEU A 492 6.79 27.18 -5.37
C LEU A 492 6.07 27.25 -6.73
N ALA A 493 5.28 28.32 -6.92
CA ALA A 493 4.34 28.44 -8.03
C ALA A 493 4.69 29.56 -9.01
N GLN A 494 4.78 29.24 -10.30
CA GLN A 494 5.03 30.26 -11.33
C GLN A 494 3.80 31.11 -11.67
N THR A 495 2.62 30.81 -11.13
CA THR A 495 1.48 31.75 -11.14
C THR A 495 0.99 32.03 -9.71
N ALA A 496 -0.24 31.65 -9.35
CA ALA A 496 -0.89 32.03 -8.11
C ALA A 496 -1.04 30.85 -7.14
N VAL A 497 -1.06 31.15 -5.84
CA VAL A 497 -1.38 30.19 -4.79
C VAL A 497 -2.68 30.59 -4.10
N THR A 498 -3.61 29.65 -3.94
CA THR A 498 -4.90 29.87 -3.26
C THR A 498 -5.05 28.91 -2.10
N LEU A 499 -5.26 29.43 -0.90
CA LEU A 499 -5.42 28.65 0.33
C LEU A 499 -6.83 28.79 0.89
N GLN A 500 -7.33 27.76 1.56
CA GLN A 500 -8.61 27.79 2.27
C GLN A 500 -8.41 27.15 3.64
N SER A 501 -8.24 27.97 4.69
CA SER A 501 -7.96 27.50 6.06
C SER A 501 -6.88 26.39 6.09
N THR A 502 -5.79 26.61 5.36
CA THR A 502 -4.77 25.59 5.08
C THR A 502 -3.63 25.68 6.09
N THR A 503 -3.05 24.54 6.47
CA THR A 503 -1.80 24.51 7.24
C THR A 503 -0.61 24.24 6.32
N VAL A 504 0.40 25.12 6.31
CA VAL A 504 1.63 24.92 5.53
C VAL A 504 2.82 24.99 6.46
N THR A 505 3.60 23.92 6.55
CA THR A 505 4.78 23.85 7.42
C THR A 505 6.02 23.62 6.57
N GLN A 506 6.94 24.59 6.59
CA GLN A 506 8.25 24.43 5.97
C GLN A 506 9.02 23.25 6.62
N PRO A 507 9.65 22.37 5.84
CA PRO A 507 10.38 21.20 6.34
C PRO A 507 11.72 21.55 6.99
#